data_AF-A0A538PFB4-F1
#
_entry.id   AF-A0A538PFB4-F1
#
_cell.length_a   1.000
_cell.length_b   1.000
_cell.length_c   1.000
_cell.angle_alpha   90.00
_cell.angle_beta   90.00
_cell.angle_gamma   90.00
#
_symmetry.space_group_name_H-M   'P 1'
#
loop_
_entity.id
_entity.type
_entity.pdbx_description
1 polymer ?
#
loop_
_entity_poly.entity_id
_entity_poly.type
_entity_poly.pdbx_seq_one_letter_code
_entity_poly.pdbx_strand_id
1 'polypeptide(L)'
;MTFKSFVFGVFATIVVALLCGYIVLRLGLVPANADTSPGWLEAWAAGTSLDATLHRDAPKGANPVPLTDDNLIVGMDLYGRHCALCPGY
;
A
#
# COMPACT_ATOMS: atom_id res chain seq x y z
N MET A 1 0.54 -38.07 20.48
CA MET A 1 0.56 -36.59 20.55
C MET A 1 -0.83 -36.08 20.21
N THR A 2 -1.54 -35.54 21.19
CA THR A 2 -2.95 -35.16 21.07
C THR A 2 -3.08 -33.84 20.31
N PHE A 3 -4.02 -33.79 19.36
CA PHE A 3 -4.36 -32.64 18.50
C PHE A 3 -4.38 -31.28 19.24
N LYS A 4 -4.76 -31.28 20.52
CA LYS A 4 -4.80 -30.08 21.38
C LYS A 4 -3.43 -29.44 21.60
N SER A 5 -2.36 -30.22 21.72
CA SER A 5 -0.99 -29.70 21.84
C SER A 5 -0.49 -29.11 20.52
N PHE A 6 -0.89 -29.70 19.39
CA PHE A 6 -0.57 -29.18 18.06
C PHE A 6 -1.27 -27.84 17.80
N VAL A 7 -2.58 -27.76 18.07
CA VAL A 7 -3.36 -26.52 17.92
C VAL A 7 -2.81 -25.42 18.84
N PHE A 8 -2.47 -25.75 20.09
CA PHE A 8 -1.86 -24.78 21.00
C PHE A 8 -0.49 -24.29 20.49
N GLY A 9 0.31 -25.18 19.90
CA GLY A 9 1.57 -24.81 19.27
C GLY A 9 1.38 -23.82 18.12
N VAL A 10 0.44 -24.10 17.20
CA VAL A 10 0.12 -23.20 16.08
C VAL A 10 -0.41 -21.85 16.56
N PHE A 11 -1.26 -21.85 17.59
CA PHE A 11 -1.76 -20.60 18.16
C PHE A 11 -0.64 -19.78 18.78
N ALA A 12 0.25 -20.42 19.55
CA ALA A 12 1.39 -19.77 20.17
C ALA A 12 2.34 -19.16 19.12
N THR A 13 2.62 -19.85 18.01
CA THR A 13 3.49 -19.31 16.96
C THR A 13 2.87 -18.09 16.27
N ILE A 14 1.56 -18.10 16.01
CA ILE A 14 0.86 -16.94 15.43
C ILE A 14 0.94 -15.74 16.39
N VAL A 15 0.68 -15.94 17.67
CA VAL A 15 0.76 -14.86 18.68
C VAL A 15 2.17 -14.27 18.74
N VAL A 16 3.20 -15.12 18.75
CA VAL A 16 4.60 -14.67 18.75
C VAL A 16 4.93 -13.89 17.48
N ALA A 17 4.48 -14.35 16.31
CA ALA A 17 4.70 -13.65 15.04
C ALA A 17 4.07 -12.25 15.04
N LEU A 18 2.84 -12.12 15.55
CA LEU A 18 2.15 -10.82 15.68
C LEU A 18 2.87 -9.88 16.64
N LEU A 19 3.35 -10.39 17.78
CA LEU A 19 4.10 -9.60 18.75
C LEU A 19 5.42 -9.09 18.16
N CYS A 20 6.17 -9.95 17.45
CA CYS A 20 7.39 -9.54 16.75
C CYS A 20 7.11 -8.45 15.72
N GLY A 21 6.08 -8.60 14.88
CA GLY A 21 5.67 -7.58 13.92
C GLY A 21 5.32 -6.25 14.58
N TYR A 22 4.56 -6.28 15.68
CA TYR A 22 4.22 -5.09 16.45
C TYR A 22 5.45 -4.37 17.02
N ILE A 23 6.41 -5.13 17.56
CA ILE A 23 7.67 -4.58 18.10
C ILE A 23 8.48 -3.90 16.98
N VAL A 24 8.60 -4.54 15.81
CA VAL A 24 9.31 -3.99 14.64
C VAL A 24 8.71 -2.64 14.21
N LEU A 25 7.37 -2.54 14.17
CA LEU A 25 6.67 -1.30 13.87
C LEU A 25 6.92 -0.22 14.93
N ARG A 26 6.88 -0.58 16.23
CA ARG A 26 7.11 0.37 17.34
C ARG A 26 8.54 0.90 17.39
N LEU A 27 9.50 0.09 16.95
CA LEU A 27 10.91 0.49 16.86
C LEU A 27 11.22 1.36 15.64
N GLY A 28 10.26 1.55 14.73
CA GLY A 28 10.47 2.36 13.51
C GLY A 28 11.44 1.72 12.51
N LEU A 29 11.62 0.40 12.58
CA LEU A 29 12.51 -0.35 11.68
C LEU A 29 11.95 -0.46 10.25
N VAL A 30 10.65 -0.18 10.08
CA VAL A 30 10.00 -0.10 8.77
C VAL A 30 10.00 1.36 8.32
N PRO A 31 10.74 1.72 7.26
CA PRO A 31 10.75 3.07 6.71
C PRO A 31 9.39 3.37 6.09
N ALA A 32 8.55 4.16 6.78
CA ALA A 32 7.25 4.61 6.29
C ALA A 32 7.33 5.98 5.59
N ASN A 33 8.54 6.43 5.23
CA ASN A 33 8.75 7.67 4.49
C ASN A 33 8.41 7.49 3.02
N ALA A 34 7.83 8.53 2.42
CA ALA A 34 7.45 8.57 1.01
C ALA A 34 8.64 8.44 0.04
N ASP A 35 9.86 8.73 0.53
CA ASP A 35 11.06 8.82 -0.31
C ASP A 35 11.87 7.52 -0.36
N THR A 36 11.46 6.46 0.34
CA THR A 36 12.15 5.17 0.32
C THR A 36 11.42 4.20 -0.59
N SER A 37 12.20 3.50 -1.43
CA SER A 37 11.65 2.45 -2.29
C SER A 37 10.98 1.39 -1.42
N PRO A 38 9.68 1.09 -1.65
CA PRO A 38 8.98 0.07 -0.88
C PRO A 38 9.64 -1.30 -1.07
N GLY A 39 9.50 -2.15 -0.07
CA GLY A 39 9.91 -3.55 -0.18
C GLY A 39 9.09 -4.28 -1.25
N TRP A 40 9.60 -5.43 -1.74
CA TRP A 40 8.92 -6.20 -2.78
C TRP A 40 7.50 -6.66 -2.39
N LEU A 41 7.29 -7.02 -1.11
CA LEU A 41 5.98 -7.41 -0.59
C LEU A 41 5.00 -6.24 -0.56
N GLU A 42 5.47 -5.06 -0.16
CA GLU A 42 4.67 -3.84 -0.09
C GLU A 42 4.25 -3.42 -1.50
N ALA A 43 5.21 -3.36 -2.44
CA ALA A 43 4.94 -3.04 -3.84
C ALA A 43 3.97 -4.04 -4.49
N TRP A 44 4.13 -5.34 -4.23
CA TRP A 44 3.22 -6.36 -4.75
C TRP A 44 1.81 -6.21 -4.19
N ALA A 45 1.66 -6.02 -2.88
CA ALA A 45 0.37 -5.88 -2.23
C ALA A 45 -0.35 -4.60 -2.67
N ALA A 46 0.38 -3.48 -2.69
CA ALA A 46 -0.12 -2.18 -3.12
C ALA A 46 -0.54 -2.20 -4.60
N GLY A 47 0.31 -2.72 -5.48
CA GLY A 47 0.03 -2.86 -6.91
C GLY A 47 -1.18 -3.75 -7.19
N THR A 48 -1.30 -4.89 -6.49
CA THR A 48 -2.46 -5.79 -6.63
C THR A 48 -3.76 -5.09 -6.22
N SER A 49 -3.74 -4.34 -5.12
CA SER A 49 -4.90 -3.57 -4.65
C SER A 49 -5.28 -2.43 -5.60
N LEU A 50 -4.28 -1.72 -6.12
CA LEU A 50 -4.46 -0.63 -7.07
C LEU A 50 -5.06 -1.15 -8.37
N ASP A 51 -4.49 -2.21 -8.93
CA ASP A 51 -4.95 -2.83 -10.18
C ASP A 51 -6.39 -3.31 -10.06
N ALA A 52 -6.76 -4.00 -8.97
CA ALA A 52 -8.13 -4.43 -8.73
C ALA A 52 -9.12 -3.26 -8.65
N THR A 53 -8.70 -2.15 -8.02
CA THR A 53 -9.52 -0.94 -7.89
C THR A 53 -9.68 -0.23 -9.23
N LEU A 54 -8.60 -0.09 -10.01
CA LEU A 54 -8.64 0.49 -11.35
C LEU A 54 -9.49 -0.37 -12.29
N HIS A 55 -9.41 -1.69 -12.18
CA HIS A 55 -10.27 -2.60 -12.94
C HIS A 55 -11.74 -2.36 -12.63
N ARG A 56 -12.10 -2.16 -11.36
CA ARG A 56 -13.49 -1.95 -10.91
C ARG A 56 -14.02 -0.55 -11.21
N ASP A 57 -13.26 0.49 -10.88
CA ASP A 57 -13.78 1.85 -10.73
C ASP A 57 -13.26 2.83 -11.78
N ALA A 58 -12.12 2.53 -12.44
CA ALA A 58 -11.54 3.49 -13.38
C ALA A 58 -12.45 3.67 -14.62
N PRO A 59 -12.72 4.91 -15.04
CA PRO A 59 -13.39 5.18 -16.31
C PRO A 59 -12.65 4.50 -17.46
N LYS A 60 -13.38 3.75 -18.29
CA LYS A 60 -12.78 2.97 -19.41
C LYS A 60 -12.69 3.74 -20.72
N GLY A 61 -13.27 4.95 -20.77
CA GLY A 61 -13.24 5.82 -21.94
C GLY A 61 -11.93 6.60 -22.05
N ALA A 62 -11.77 7.30 -23.18
CA ALA A 62 -10.70 8.28 -23.32
C ALA A 62 -10.83 9.38 -22.25
N ASN A 63 -9.70 9.94 -21.84
CA ASN A 63 -9.69 11.08 -20.93
C ASN A 63 -10.51 12.23 -21.55
N PRO A 64 -11.56 12.73 -20.89
CA PRO A 64 -12.37 13.82 -21.42
C PRO A 64 -11.61 15.16 -21.52
N VAL A 65 -10.48 15.28 -20.82
CA VAL A 65 -9.65 16.48 -20.84
C VAL A 65 -8.60 16.38 -21.95
N PRO A 66 -8.56 17.32 -22.91
CA PRO A 66 -7.53 17.37 -23.94
C PRO A 66 -6.13 17.47 -23.34
N LEU A 67 -5.17 16.73 -23.92
CA LEU A 67 -3.76 16.82 -23.53
C LEU A 67 -3.13 18.08 -24.13
N THR A 68 -3.21 19.19 -23.40
CA THR A 68 -2.56 20.47 -23.72
C THR A 68 -1.69 20.91 -22.55
N ASP A 69 -0.70 21.78 -22.81
CA ASP A 69 0.20 22.27 -21.76
C ASP A 69 -0.55 23.00 -20.64
N ASP A 70 -1.54 23.82 -20.99
CA ASP A 70 -2.37 24.53 -20.00
C ASP A 70 -3.13 23.57 -19.09
N ASN A 71 -3.76 22.54 -19.65
CA ASN A 71 -4.49 21.53 -18.88
C ASN A 71 -3.53 20.70 -18.00
N LEU A 72 -2.33 20.44 -18.48
CA LEU A 72 -1.31 19.73 -17.72
C LEU A 72 -0.83 20.55 -16.53
N ILE A 73 -0.54 21.84 -16.72
CA ILE A 73 -0.12 22.75 -15.64
C ILE A 73 -1.20 22.84 -14.55
N VAL A 74 -2.46 23.01 -14.95
CA VAL A 74 -3.59 23.03 -14.00
C VAL A 74 -3.74 21.67 -13.30
N GLY A 75 -3.60 20.56 -14.03
CA GLY A 75 -3.65 19.22 -13.47
C GLY A 75 -2.54 18.95 -12.45
N MET A 76 -1.33 19.42 -12.71
CA MET A 76 -0.20 19.31 -11.78
C MET A 76 -0.41 20.13 -10.50
N ASP A 77 -0.96 21.34 -10.62
CA ASP A 77 -1.31 22.16 -9.45
C ASP A 77 -2.39 21.48 -8.59
N LEU A 78 -3.43 20.94 -9.23
CA LEU A 78 -4.47 20.16 -8.54
C LEU A 78 -3.88 18.91 -7.85
N TYR A 79 -3.03 18.15 -8.55
CA TYR A 79 -2.37 16.98 -8.00
C TYR A 79 -1.49 17.34 -6.80
N GLY A 80 -0.69 18.41 -6.90
CA GLY A 80 0.16 18.89 -5.83
C GLY A 80 -0.62 19.27 -4.57
N ARG A 81 -1.78 19.92 -4.74
CA ARG A 81 -2.62 20.38 -3.62
C ARG A 81 -3.44 19.28 -2.96
N HIS A 82 -3.81 18.22 -3.70
CA HIS A 82 -4.79 17.25 -3.23
C HIS A 82 -4.27 15.81 -3.12
N CYS A 83 -3.22 15.45 -3.86
CA CYS A 83 -2.81 14.05 -4.03
C CYS A 83 -1.35 13.80 -3.61
N ALA A 84 -0.44 14.75 -3.86
CA ALA A 84 0.99 14.61 -3.58
C ALA A 84 1.36 14.55 -2.07
N LEU A 85 0.36 14.70 -1.19
CA LEU A 85 0.53 14.66 0.26
C LEU A 85 0.62 13.23 0.82
N CYS A 86 0.14 12.24 0.06
CA CYS A 86 0.25 10.84 0.43
C CYS A 86 1.54 10.24 -0.14
N PRO A 87 2.23 9.32 0.56
CA PRO A 87 3.26 8.48 -0.05
C PRO A 87 2.59 7.67 -1.17
N GLY A 88 2.79 8.09 -2.40
CA GLY A 88 2.34 7.34 -3.57
C GLY A 88 2.99 5.96 -3.53
N TYR A 89 2.19 4.91 -3.67
CA TYR A 89 2.64 3.53 -3.79
C TYR A 89 2.46 3.04 -5.23
#